data_AF-A0A511XFE4-F1
#
_entry.id   AF-A0A511XFE4-F1
#
_cell.length_a   1.000
_cell.length_b   1.000
_cell.length_c   1.000
_cell.angle_alpha   90.00
_cell.angle_beta   90.00
_cell.angle_gamma   90.00
#
_symmetry.space_group_name_H-M   'P 1'
#
loop_
_entity.id
_entity.type
_entity.pdbx_description
1 polymer ?
#
loop_
_entity_poly.entity_id
_entity_poly.type
_entity_poly.pdbx_seq_one_letter_code
_entity_poly.pdbx_strand_id
1 'polypeptide(L)' 'MEQTVIARPISAEESERRRRAAEEARASDYRQGYVHDPVLEEATDRYVAGLMTLSELGSEMRASIRKGD' A
#
# COMPACT_ATOMS: atom_id res chain seq x y z
N MET A 1 23.66 5.99 -10.64
CA MET A 1 22.53 6.48 -11.45
C MET A 1 21.27 6.01 -10.75
N GLU A 2 20.85 6.73 -9.71
CA GLU A 2 19.58 6.48 -9.03
C GLU A 2 18.48 6.99 -9.96
N GLN A 3 17.84 6.07 -10.69
CA GLN A 3 16.59 6.40 -11.35
C GLN A 3 15.54 6.56 -10.26
N THR A 4 15.38 7.79 -9.78
CA THR A 4 14.14 8.20 -9.11
C THR A 4 13.03 8.02 -10.14
N VAL A 5 12.39 6.85 -10.10
CA VAL A 5 11.17 6.58 -10.85
C VAL A 5 10.11 7.45 -10.22
N ILE A 6 9.99 8.69 -10.70
CA ILE A 6 8.86 9.55 -10.38
C ILE A 6 7.65 8.81 -10.96
N ALA A 7 6.93 8.09 -10.11
CA ALA A 7 5.74 7.37 -10.51
C ALA A 7 4.86 8.33 -11.31
N ARG A 8 4.58 8.00 -12.57
CA ARG A 8 3.69 8.82 -13.40
C ARG A 8 2.39 8.98 -12.62
N PRO A 9 1.83 10.20 -12.52
CA PRO A 9 0.56 10.39 -11.84
C PRO A 9 -0.47 9.45 -12.45
N ILE A 10 -1.04 8.59 -11.61
CA ILE A 10 -2.06 7.63 -12.01
C ILE A 10 -3.37 8.38 -12.30
N SER A 11 -4.24 7.81 -13.13
CA SER A 11 -5.56 8.39 -13.37
C SER A 11 -6.43 8.33 -12.10
N ALA A 12 -7.45 9.18 -12.03
CA ALA A 12 -8.44 9.12 -10.96
C ALA A 12 -9.12 7.74 -10.88
N GLU A 13 -9.44 7.16 -12.04
CA GLU A 13 -9.99 5.81 -12.14
C GLU A 13 -9.05 4.75 -11.54
N GLU A 14 -7.75 4.84 -11.83
CA GLU A 14 -6.76 3.91 -11.27
C GLU A 14 -6.63 4.08 -9.75
N SER A 15 -6.63 5.32 -9.25
CA SER A 15 -6.63 5.58 -7.80
C SER A 15 -7.87 5.00 -7.12
N GLU A 16 -9.06 5.15 -7.72
CA GLU A 16 -10.30 4.58 -7.19
C GLU A 16 -10.29 3.04 -7.21
N ARG A 17 -9.79 2.42 -8.28
CA ARG A 17 -9.60 0.95 -8.33
C ARG A 17 -8.66 0.48 -7.22
N ARG A 18 -7.54 1.17 -7.00
CA ARG A 18 -6.60 0.83 -5.92
C ARG A 18 -7.22 1.02 -4.55
N ARG A 19 -7.95 2.11 -4.32
CA ARG A 19 -8.65 2.38 -3.07
C ARG A 19 -9.62 1.27 -2.73
N ARG A 20 -10.46 0.88 -3.69
CA ARG A 20 -11.42 -0.21 -3.52
C ARG A 20 -10.73 -1.52 -3.17
N ALA A 21 -9.65 -1.87 -3.87
CA ALA A 21 -8.88 -3.08 -3.57
C ALA A 21 -8.27 -3.05 -2.15
N ALA A 22 -7.75 -1.89 -1.73
CA ALA A 22 -7.22 -1.70 -0.37
C ALA A 22 -8.31 -1.82 0.71
N GLU A 23 -9.49 -1.25 0.48
CA GLU A 23 -10.63 -1.34 1.39
C GLU A 23 -11.17 -2.78 1.50
N GLU A 24 -11.27 -3.50 0.38
CA GLU A 24 -11.69 -4.90 0.36
C GLU A 24 -10.69 -5.81 1.11
N ALA A 25 -9.39 -5.60 0.92
CA ALA A 25 -8.34 -6.29 1.66
C ALA A 25 -8.44 -5.98 3.16
N ARG A 26 -8.53 -4.70 3.54
CA ARG A 26 -8.64 -4.25 4.93
C ARG A 26 -9.86 -4.85 5.61
N ALA A 27 -11.02 -4.89 4.94
CA ALA A 27 -12.23 -5.52 5.47
C ALA A 27 -12.05 -7.04 5.68
N SER A 28 -11.28 -7.71 4.81
CA SER A 28 -10.95 -9.13 4.98
C SER A 28 -10.00 -9.35 6.15
N ASP A 29 -8.99 -8.51 6.30
CA ASP A 29 -7.98 -8.61 7.35
C ASP A 29 -8.61 -8.34 8.74
N TYR A 30 -9.49 -7.34 8.82
CA TYR A 30 -10.27 -7.09 10.04
C TYR A 30 -11.10 -8.29 10.49
N ARG A 31 -11.72 -9.01 9.55
CA ARG A 31 -12.47 -10.24 9.87
C ARG A 31 -11.56 -11.36 10.40
N GLN A 32 -10.27 -11.31 10.11
CA GLN A 32 -9.26 -12.25 10.57
C GLN A 32 -8.53 -11.78 11.83
N GLY A 33 -8.95 -10.68 12.44
CA GLY A 33 -8.38 -10.16 13.69
C GLY A 33 -7.12 -9.31 13.49
N TYR A 34 -6.83 -8.87 12.27
CA TYR A 34 -5.77 -7.89 12.03
C TYR A 34 -6.08 -6.56 12.74
N VAL A 35 -5.07 -6.00 13.40
CA VAL A 35 -5.12 -4.70 14.06
C VAL A 35 -4.29 -3.72 13.24
N HIS A 36 -4.87 -2.57 12.93
CA HIS A 36 -4.24 -1.48 12.17
C HIS A 36 -2.76 -1.26 12.53
N ASP A 37 -1.87 -1.44 11.55
CA ASP A 37 -0.48 -0.94 11.59
C ASP A 37 -0.42 0.41 10.84
N PRO A 38 -0.18 1.54 11.53
CA PRO A 38 -0.10 2.86 10.91
C PRO A 38 0.89 2.96 9.75
N VAL A 39 2.00 2.20 9.80
CA VAL A 39 3.03 2.20 8.75
C VAL A 39 2.48 1.56 7.47
N LEU A 40 1.72 0.48 7.61
CA LEU A 40 1.13 -0.22 6.47
C LEU A 40 -0.03 0.58 5.84
N GLU A 41 -0.76 1.34 6.65
CA GLU A 41 -1.79 2.25 6.15
C GLU A 41 -1.22 3.41 5.34
N GLU A 42 -0.17 4.06 5.86
CA GLU A 42 0.49 5.14 5.13
C GLU A 42 1.11 4.65 3.82
N ALA A 43 1.69 3.44 3.82
CA ALA A 43 2.18 2.80 2.60
C ALA A 43 1.05 2.53 1.61
N THR A 44 -0.09 2.02 2.08
CA THR A 44 -1.26 1.76 1.25
C THR A 44 -1.83 3.05 0.64
N ASP A 45 -1.89 4.13 1.42
CA ASP A 45 -2.33 5.45 0.93
C ASP A 45 -1.39 6.01 -0.14
N ARG A 46 -0.07 5.87 0.02
CA ARG A 46 0.91 6.23 -1.01
C ARG A 46 0.71 5.41 -2.29
N TYR A 47 0.41 4.12 -2.18
CA TYR A 47 0.09 3.28 -3.34
C TYR A 47 -1.21 3.72 -4.04
N VAL A 48 -2.27 4.03 -3.27
CA VAL A 48 -3.55 4.51 -3.79
C VAL A 48 -3.41 5.87 -4.48
N ALA A 49 -2.53 6.74 -3.99
CA ALA A 49 -2.23 8.04 -4.61
C ALA A 49 -1.30 7.91 -5.84
N GLY A 50 -0.78 6.71 -6.12
CA GLY A 50 0.20 6.49 -7.19
C GLY A 50 1.58 7.04 -6.89
N LEU A 51 1.87 7.37 -5.63
CA LEU A 51 3.19 7.79 -5.16
C LEU A 51 4.14 6.59 -4.95
N MET A 52 3.59 5.38 -4.99
CA MET A 52 4.30 4.13 -4.82
C MET A 52 3.73 3.05 -5.74
N THR A 53 4.59 2.14 -6.18
CA THR A 53 4.22 0.95 -6.93
C THR A 53 3.77 -0.19 -6.01
N LEU A 54 3.09 -1.20 -6.56
CA LEU A 54 2.69 -2.39 -5.79
C LEU A 54 3.91 -3.19 -5.29
N SER A 55 5.03 -3.16 -6.04
CA SER A 55 6.27 -3.86 -5.66
C SER A 55 6.93 -3.23 -4.42
N GLU A 56 6.94 -1.90 -4.38
CA GLU A 56 7.40 -1.13 -3.22
C GLU A 56 6.50 -1.36 -2.01
N LEU A 57 5.16 -1.34 -2.19
CA LEU A 57 4.20 -1.69 -1.12
C LEU A 57 4.52 -3.04 -0.49
N GLY A 58 4.68 -4.08 -1.32
CA GLY A 58 5.00 -5.41 -0.83
C GLY A 58 6.36 -5.51 -0.14
N SER A 59 7.32 -4.66 -0.53
CA SER A 59 8.63 -4.61 0.10
C SER A 59 8.57 -3.97 1.48
N GLU A 60 7.79 -2.89 1.64
CA GLU A 60 7.53 -2.26 2.94
C GLU A 60 6.74 -3.18 3.88
N MET A 61 5.71 -3.88 3.38
CA MET A 61 4.95 -4.88 4.15
C MET A 61 5.85 -5.97 4.73
N ARG A 62 6.71 -6.57 3.88
CA ARG A 62 7.69 -7.58 4.33
C ARG A 62 8.70 -7.01 5.33
N ALA A 63 9.05 -5.73 5.20
CA ALA A 63 9.95 -5.07 6.14
C ALA A 63 9.29 -4.83 7.50
N SER A 64 8.01 -4.46 7.54
CA SER A 64 7.26 -4.31 8.80
C SER A 64 7.16 -5.63 9.55
N ILE A 65 6.80 -6.73 8.85
CA ILE A 65 6.72 -8.07 9.45
C ILE A 65 8.05 -8.47 10.10
N ARG A 66 9.19 -8.29 9.40
CA ARG A 66 10.52 -8.60 9.95
C ARG A 66 10.93 -7.76 11.15
N LYS A 67 10.29 -6.62 11.38
CA LYS A 67 10.59 -5.71 12.50
C LYS A 67 9.76 -6.03 13.75
N GLY A 68 8.73 -6.86 13.60
CA GLY A 68 7.85 -7.31 14.68
C GLY A 68 8.23 -8.64 15.34
N ASP A 69 9.29 -9.32 14.85
CA ASP A 69 9.97 -10.46 15.50
C ASP A 69 11.07 -9.98 16.46
#